data_AF-A0AAJ2VMN5-F1
#
_entry.id   AF-A0AAJ2VMN5-F1
#
_cell.length_a   1.000
_cell.length_b   1.000
_cell.length_c   1.000
_cell.angle_alpha   90.00
_cell.angle_beta   90.00
_cell.angle_gamma   90.00
#
_symmetry.space_group_name_H-M   'P 1'
#
loop_
_entity.id
_entity.type
_entity.pdbx_description
1 polymer ?
#
loop_
_entity_poly.entity_id
_entity_poly.type
_entity_poly.pdbx_seq_one_letter_code
_entity_poly.pdbx_strand_id
1 'polypeptide(L)'
;MEKDLVKRAHSAFNQGDYQHAIALYQQAAYQYGQHLFDVNINICEQRLQKSGHAVMGTPRVAPRSVPKSVDAIPVAQQLAETQELLEHYYRRCQELEYRLQDVG
;
A
#
# COMPACT_ATOMS: atom_id res chain seq x y z
N MET A 1 26.01 -6.90 0.13
CA MET A 1 25.10 -7.99 0.57
C MET A 1 23.72 -7.40 0.96
N GLU A 2 23.27 -6.38 0.23
CA GLU A 2 22.03 -5.60 0.48
C GLU A 2 20.96 -5.85 -0.57
N LYS A 3 21.24 -6.73 -1.55
CA LYS A 3 20.36 -6.95 -2.69
C LYS A 3 19.10 -7.66 -2.18
N ASP A 4 18.07 -6.83 -2.02
CA ASP A 4 16.66 -7.15 -1.83
C ASP A 4 16.19 -7.53 -0.41
N LEU A 5 16.34 -6.59 0.54
CA LEU A 5 15.65 -6.65 1.84
C LEU A 5 14.15 -6.93 1.69
N VAL A 6 13.51 -6.34 0.69
CA VAL A 6 12.08 -6.52 0.41
C VAL A 6 11.79 -7.96 -0.04
N LYS A 7 12.56 -8.55 -0.96
CA LYS A 7 12.33 -9.96 -1.36
C LYS A 7 12.60 -10.92 -0.21
N ARG A 8 13.59 -10.64 0.64
CA ARG A 8 13.83 -11.44 1.85
C ARG A 8 12.66 -11.36 2.82
N ALA A 9 12.11 -10.16 3.03
CA ALA A 9 10.93 -9.96 3.88
C ALA A 9 9.72 -10.73 3.33
N HIS A 10 9.47 -10.65 2.02
CA HIS A 10 8.42 -11.43 1.35
C HIS A 10 8.67 -12.94 1.44
N SER A 11 9.91 -13.40 1.33
CA SER A 11 10.25 -14.81 1.47
C SER A 11 9.96 -15.33 2.88
N ALA A 12 10.38 -14.59 3.91
CA ALA A 12 10.07 -14.92 5.31
C ALA A 12 8.56 -14.93 5.57
N PHE A 13 7.84 -13.95 5.01
CA PHE A 13 6.38 -13.87 5.11
C PHE A 13 5.68 -15.11 4.49
N ASN A 14 6.12 -15.53 3.30
CA ASN A 14 5.57 -16.70 2.62
C ASN A 14 5.91 -18.01 3.34
N GLN A 15 7.03 -18.05 4.06
CA GLN A 15 7.42 -19.19 4.90
C GLN A 15 6.69 -19.23 6.25
N GLY A 16 5.89 -18.19 6.57
CA GLY A 16 5.21 -18.07 7.85
C GLY A 16 6.10 -17.59 9.00
N ASP A 17 7.34 -17.22 8.73
CA ASP A 17 8.27 -16.63 9.70
C ASP A 17 7.98 -15.12 9.83
N TYR A 18 6.85 -14.82 10.48
CA TYR A 18 6.35 -13.45 10.59
C TYR A 18 7.24 -12.56 11.47
N GLN A 19 7.93 -13.12 12.47
CA GLN A 19 8.86 -12.34 13.30
C GLN A 19 10.07 -11.86 12.50
N HIS A 20 10.66 -12.74 11.69
CA HIS A 20 11.76 -12.37 10.81
C HIS A 20 11.29 -11.42 9.71
N ALA A 21 10.10 -11.65 9.15
CA ALA A 21 9.52 -10.74 8.15
C ALA A 21 9.37 -9.31 8.70
N ILE A 22 8.90 -9.14 9.95
CA ILE A 22 8.79 -7.83 10.60
C ILE A 22 10.14 -7.12 10.70
N ALA A 23 11.19 -7.82 11.15
CA ALA A 23 12.52 -7.23 11.28
C ALA A 23 13.07 -6.73 9.93
N LEU A 24 12.85 -7.51 8.85
CA LEU A 24 13.26 -7.13 7.50
C LEU A 24 12.43 -5.96 6.95
N TYR A 25 11.12 -5.93 7.21
CA TYR A 25 10.27 -4.79 6.83
C TYR A 25 10.62 -3.52 7.59
N GLN A 26 10.98 -3.60 8.87
CA GLN A 26 11.47 -2.47 9.66
C GLN A 26 12.81 -1.94 9.11
N GLN A 27 13.71 -2.84 8.73
CA GLN A 27 14.98 -2.45 8.09
C GLN A 27 14.75 -1.80 6.73
N ALA A 28 13.81 -2.31 5.93
CA ALA A 28 13.42 -1.71 4.66
C ALA A 28 12.71 -0.35 4.86
N ALA A 29 11.87 -0.22 5.88
CA ALA A 29 11.22 1.03 6.27
C ALA A 29 12.23 2.12 6.63
N TYR A 30 13.30 1.77 7.34
CA TYR A 30 14.38 2.71 7.66
C TYR A 30 15.08 3.23 6.39
N GLN A 31 15.21 2.40 5.35
CA GLN A 31 15.91 2.77 4.11
C GLN A 31 15.03 3.48 3.09
N TYR A 32 13.79 3.04 2.91
CA TYR A 32 12.92 3.48 1.81
C TYR A 32 11.69 4.28 2.26
N GLY A 33 11.41 4.33 3.56
CA GLY A 33 10.28 5.06 4.14
C GLY A 33 9.28 4.17 4.85
N GLN A 34 8.86 4.59 6.04
CA GLN A 34 8.03 3.80 6.95
C GLN A 34 6.64 3.47 6.39
N HIS A 35 6.00 4.46 5.78
CA HIS A 35 4.66 4.32 5.18
C HIS A 35 4.54 3.22 4.11
N LEU A 36 5.67 2.82 3.48
CA LEU A 36 5.68 1.76 2.47
C LEU A 36 5.53 0.36 3.07
N PHE A 37 5.82 0.19 4.37
CA PHE A 37 5.87 -1.14 5.01
C PHE A 37 4.96 -1.30 6.23
N ASP A 38 4.29 -0.25 6.69
CA ASP A 38 3.38 -0.30 7.85
C ASP A 38 2.29 -1.37 7.71
N VAL A 39 1.69 -1.48 6.52
CA VAL A 39 0.67 -2.51 6.22
C VAL A 39 1.26 -3.91 6.32
N ASN A 40 2.46 -4.12 5.78
CA ASN A 40 3.13 -5.41 5.79
C ASN A 40 3.47 -5.86 7.22
N ILE A 41 3.96 -4.95 8.05
CA ILE A 41 4.25 -5.19 9.48
C ILE A 41 2.96 -5.56 10.22
N ASN A 42 1.89 -4.78 10.04
CA ASN A 42 0.61 -5.02 10.70
C ASN A 42 0.01 -6.39 10.35
N ILE A 43 0.08 -6.81 9.08
CA ILE A 43 -0.38 -8.15 8.67
C ILE A 43 0.44 -9.25 9.38
N CYS A 44 1.76 -9.09 9.50
CA CYS A 44 2.60 -10.05 10.21
C CYS A 44 2.22 -10.15 11.70
N GLU A 45 2.00 -9.02 12.36
CA GLU A 45 1.57 -8.96 13.76
C GLU A 45 0.21 -9.64 13.96
N GLN A 46 -0.76 -9.38 13.08
CA GLN A 46 -2.07 -10.04 13.13
C GLN A 46 -1.95 -11.56 12.97
N ARG A 47 -1.06 -12.03 12.09
CA ARG A 47 -0.84 -13.47 11.90
C ARG A 47 -0.16 -14.10 13.11
N LEU A 48 0.79 -13.43 13.74
CA LEU A 48 1.39 -13.87 15.01
C LEU A 48 0.35 -13.96 16.13
N GLN A 49 -0.55 -12.99 16.24
CA GLN A 49 -1.62 -13.00 17.24
C GLN A 49 -2.64 -14.13 17.00
N LYS A 50 -2.94 -14.44 15.73
CA LYS A 50 -3.81 -15.58 15.37
C LYS A 50 -3.14 -16.92 15.63
N SER A 51 -1.84 -17.04 15.38
CA SER A 51 -1.05 -18.23 15.71
C SER A 51 -0.82 -18.39 17.22
N GLY A 52 -0.86 -17.30 17.98
CA GLY A 52 -0.71 -17.27 19.45
C GLY A 52 -2.00 -17.49 20.24
N HIS A 53 -3.13 -17.84 19.62
CA HIS A 53 -4.36 -18.19 20.35
C HIS A 53 -4.34 -19.59 21.00
N ALA A 54 -3.17 -20.21 21.11
CA ALA A 54 -2.90 -21.19 22.13
C ALA A 54 -2.02 -20.53 23.22
N VAL A 55 -2.59 -20.37 24.42
CA VAL A 55 -1.93 -20.07 25.71
C VAL A 55 -1.85 -18.58 26.13
N MET A 56 -2.93 -18.17 26.82
CA MET A 56 -2.94 -17.59 28.17
C MET A 56 -2.19 -16.27 28.48
N GLY A 57 -3.00 -15.22 28.73
CA GLY A 57 -2.81 -14.30 29.86
C GLY A 57 -2.17 -12.94 29.58
N THR A 58 -2.99 -11.91 29.35
CA THR A 58 -2.90 -10.56 29.98
C THR A 58 -4.06 -9.68 29.50
N PRO A 59 -4.51 -8.68 30.30
CA PRO A 59 -5.77 -7.99 30.06
C PRO A 59 -5.67 -6.97 28.91
N ARG A 60 -6.32 -7.32 27.80
CA ARG A 60 -7.35 -6.53 27.10
C ARG A 60 -7.17 -5.00 27.19
N VAL A 61 -6.34 -4.44 26.31
CA VAL A 61 -6.63 -3.11 25.76
C VAL A 61 -7.67 -3.34 24.67
N ALA A 62 -8.85 -2.74 24.84
CA ALA A 62 -9.94 -2.83 23.87
C ALA A 62 -9.41 -2.57 22.46
N PRO A 63 -9.89 -3.30 21.42
CA PRO A 63 -9.54 -2.94 20.06
C PRO A 63 -10.01 -1.50 19.87
N ARG A 64 -9.05 -0.58 19.74
CA ARG A 64 -9.32 0.71 19.11
C ARG A 64 -9.90 0.33 17.77
N SER A 65 -11.21 0.50 17.64
CA SER A 65 -11.90 0.46 16.36
C SER A 65 -11.11 1.40 15.46
N VAL A 66 -10.31 0.80 14.58
CA VAL A 66 -9.71 1.51 13.46
C VAL A 66 -10.91 2.19 12.81
N PRO A 67 -10.95 3.53 12.72
CA PRO A 67 -12.00 4.17 11.95
C PRO A 67 -11.97 3.49 10.59
N LYS A 68 -13.10 2.89 10.20
CA LYS A 68 -13.34 2.40 8.85
C LYS A 68 -12.73 3.44 7.93
N SER A 69 -11.75 2.99 7.13
CA SER A 69 -11.14 3.70 6.03
C SER A 69 -12.03 4.85 5.58
N VAL A 70 -11.58 6.07 5.90
CA VAL A 70 -12.16 7.31 5.40
C VAL A 70 -12.24 7.16 3.89
N ASP A 71 -13.46 7.12 3.38
CA ASP A 71 -13.88 7.25 1.98
C ASP A 71 -12.98 6.56 0.96
N ALA A 72 -13.05 5.23 0.90
CA ALA A 72 -12.59 4.52 -0.28
C ALA A 72 -13.47 4.96 -1.46
N ILE A 73 -12.94 5.85 -2.32
CA ILE A 73 -13.59 6.27 -3.56
C ILE A 73 -13.96 5.00 -4.33
N PRO A 74 -15.25 4.80 -4.67
CA PRO A 74 -15.65 3.63 -5.43
C PRO A 74 -14.83 3.52 -6.71
N VAL A 75 -14.34 2.33 -7.04
CA VAL A 75 -13.53 2.10 -8.26
C VAL A 75 -14.21 2.67 -9.51
N ALA A 76 -15.55 2.59 -9.57
CA ALA A 76 -16.34 3.18 -10.65
C ALA A 76 -16.17 4.71 -10.75
N GLN A 77 -16.12 5.42 -9.63
CA GLN A 77 -15.91 6.87 -9.60
C GLN A 77 -14.49 7.22 -10.04
N GLN A 78 -13.48 6.50 -9.54
CA GLN A 78 -12.08 6.70 -9.97
C GLN A 78 -11.90 6.48 -11.48
N LEU A 79 -12.57 5.47 -12.04
CA LEU A 79 -12.54 5.20 -13.49
C LEU A 79 -13.21 6.33 -14.28
N ALA A 80 -14.35 6.84 -13.82
CA ALA A 80 -15.05 7.95 -14.48
C ALA A 80 -14.20 9.22 -14.48
N GLU A 81 -13.62 9.59 -13.34
CA GLU A 81 -12.75 10.76 -13.20
C GLU A 81 -11.49 10.64 -14.08
N THR A 82 -10.91 9.44 -14.15
CA THR A 82 -9.75 9.19 -15.00
C THR A 82 -10.11 9.33 -16.49
N GLN A 83 -11.25 8.78 -16.90
CA GLN A 83 -11.71 8.86 -18.29
C GLN A 83 -11.97 10.32 -18.70
N GLU A 84 -12.63 11.10 -17.85
CA GLU A 84 -12.89 12.52 -18.10
C GLU A 84 -11.60 13.32 -18.25
N LEU A 85 -10.61 13.06 -17.39
CA LEU A 85 -9.31 13.73 -17.45
C LEU A 85 -8.56 13.43 -18.76
N LEU A 86 -8.58 12.16 -19.21
CA LEU A 86 -7.97 11.77 -20.47
C LEU A 86 -8.63 12.46 -21.66
N GLU A 87 -9.97 12.53 -21.68
CA GLU A 87 -10.72 13.23 -22.72
C GLU A 87 -10.44 14.73 -22.74
N HIS A 88 -10.31 15.35 -21.57
CA HIS A 88 -9.92 16.76 -21.46
C HIS A 88 -8.57 17.02 -22.14
N TYR A 89 -7.54 16.26 -21.79
CA TYR A 89 -6.21 16.45 -22.37
C TYR A 89 -6.16 16.11 -23.85
N TYR A 90 -6.91 15.09 -24.28
CA TYR A 90 -7.02 14.76 -25.70
C TYR A 90 -7.58 15.93 -26.52
N ARG A 91 -8.71 16.52 -26.11
CA ARG A 91 -9.30 17.67 -26.80
C ARG A 91 -8.35 18.87 -26.80
N ARG A 92 -7.71 19.15 -25.67
CA ARG A 92 -6.76 20.26 -25.55
C ARG A 92 -5.56 20.09 -26.50
N CYS A 93 -5.04 18.87 -26.64
CA CYS A 93 -3.97 18.59 -27.60
C CYS A 93 -4.43 18.82 -29.04
N GLN A 94 -5.61 18.31 -29.42
CA GLN A 94 -6.16 18.54 -30.76
C GLN A 94 -6.35 20.03 -31.07
N GLU A 95 -6.89 20.81 -30.13
CA GLU A 95 -7.07 22.26 -30.31
C GLU A 95 -5.74 23.01 -30.45
N LEU A 96 -4.69 22.56 -29.75
CA LEU A 96 -3.35 23.15 -29.88
C LEU A 96 -2.73 22.78 -31.23
N GLU A 97 -2.90 21.54 -31.69
CA GLU A 97 -2.46 21.09 -33.01
C GLU A 97 -3.14 21.89 -34.13
N TYR A 98 -4.46 22.09 -34.07
CA TYR A 98 -5.18 22.93 -35.04
C TYR A 98 -4.67 24.38 -35.03
N ARG A 99 -4.46 24.96 -33.84
CA ARG A 99 -3.93 26.33 -33.73
C ARG A 99 -2.51 26.48 -34.27
N LEU A 100 -1.67 25.47 -34.13
CA LEU A 100 -0.33 25.47 -34.72
C LEU A 100 -0.37 25.36 -36.25
N GLN A 101 -1.36 24.66 -36.80
CA GLN A 101 -1.56 24.55 -38.25
C GLN A 101 -2.08 25.85 -38.88
N ASP A 102 -2.91 26.64 -38.18
CA ASP A 102 -3.42 27.95 -38.66
C ASP A 102 -2.37 29.09 -38.62
N VAL A 103 -1.24 28.89 -37.92
CA VAL A 103 -0.17 29.89 -37.77
C VAL A 103 0.98 29.68 -38.78
N GLY A 104 0.94 28.60 -39.57
CA GLY A 104 1.88 28.29 -40.65
C GLY A 104 1.37 28.69 -42.03
#